data_AF-A0A077KI07-F1
#
_entry.id   AF-A0A077KI07-F1
#
_cell.length_a   1.000
_cell.length_b   1.000
_cell.length_c   1.000
_cell.angle_alpha   90.00
_cell.angle_beta   90.00
_cell.angle_gamma   90.00
#
_symmetry.space_group_name_H-M   'P 1'
#
loop_
_entity.id
_entity.type
_entity.pdbx_description
1 polymer ?
#
loop_
_entity_poly.entity_id
_entity_poly.type
_entity_poly.pdbx_seq_one_letter_code
_entity_poly.pdbx_strand_id
1 'polypeptide(L)'
;MVRGILRNPERPYPLPLDKVPSNITYASADLNSVNQLKEVCKGADALFLLTATDPNQVEYEINVIDAARQNGVRRIVKLSAPIVMAPKV
;
A
#
# COMPACT_ATOMS: atom_id res chain seq x y z
N MET A 1 4.21 -2.16 -15.56
CA MET A 1 4.04 -0.80 -14.98
C MET A 1 3.89 -0.95 -13.48
N VAL A 2 4.46 -0.04 -12.69
CA VAL A 2 4.39 -0.04 -11.23
C VAL A 2 3.75 1.28 -10.78
N ARG A 3 2.85 1.21 -9.80
CA ARG A 3 2.20 2.37 -9.19
C ARG A 3 2.60 2.45 -7.72
N GLY A 4 3.35 3.49 -7.35
CA GLY A 4 3.65 3.80 -5.95
C GLY A 4 2.49 4.54 -5.30
N ILE A 5 2.11 4.17 -4.07
CA ILE A 5 1.03 4.82 -3.34
C ILE A 5 1.59 5.66 -2.20
N LEU A 6 1.20 6.94 -2.15
CA LEU A 6 1.51 7.83 -1.05
C LEU A 6 0.30 7.97 -0.13
N ARG A 7 0.50 7.78 1.19
CA ARG A 7 -0.54 8.05 2.19
C ARG A 7 -0.83 9.55 2.34
N ASN A 8 0.19 10.38 2.17
CA ASN A 8 0.08 11.84 2.22
C ASN A 8 0.36 12.40 0.81
N PRO A 9 -0.60 13.09 0.17
CA PRO A 9 -0.40 13.64 -1.17
C PRO A 9 0.71 14.70 -1.24
N GLU A 10 0.97 15.39 -0.13
CA GLU A 10 2.03 16.42 -0.05
C GLU A 10 3.43 15.80 0.10
N ARG A 11 3.54 14.48 0.27
CA ARG A 11 4.84 13.82 0.40
C ARG A 11 5.57 13.87 -0.96
N PRO A 12 6.81 14.38 -1.01
CA PRO A 12 7.61 14.31 -2.23
C PRO A 12 7.77 12.88 -2.73
N TYR A 13 7.74 12.68 -4.05
CA TYR A 13 7.93 11.35 -4.62
C TYR A 13 9.28 10.77 -4.21
N PRO A 14 9.31 9.53 -3.68
CA PRO A 14 10.57 8.89 -3.26
C PRO A 14 11.60 8.81 -4.39
N LEU A 15 11.13 8.68 -5.62
CA LEU A 15 11.96 8.80 -6.81
C LEU A 15 11.40 9.94 -7.69
N PRO A 16 12.20 10.97 -8.00
CA PRO A 16 11.79 12.07 -8.85
C PRO A 16 11.34 11.59 -10.23
N LEU A 17 10.21 12.11 -10.72
CA LEU A 17 9.60 11.66 -11.99
C LEU A 17 10.49 11.88 -13.22
N ASP A 18 11.36 12.88 -13.17
CA ASP A 18 12.37 13.19 -14.19
C ASP A 18 13.56 12.21 -14.19
N LYS A 19 13.71 11.39 -13.15
CA LYS A 19 14.84 10.47 -12.94
C LYS A 19 14.43 9.00 -12.87
N VAL A 20 13.14 8.68 -13.01
CA VAL A 20 12.65 7.30 -13.00
C VAL A 20 12.44 6.75 -14.39
N PRO A 21 12.53 5.42 -14.55
CA PRO A 21 12.03 4.77 -15.75
C PRO A 21 10.55 5.11 -15.99
N SER A 22 10.16 5.22 -17.27
CA SER A 22 8.81 5.60 -17.70
C SER A 22 7.68 4.64 -17.26
N ASN A 23 8.02 3.54 -16.59
CA ASN A 23 7.08 2.53 -16.14
C ASN A 23 6.63 2.71 -14.67
N ILE A 24 7.08 3.76 -13.98
CA ILE A 24 6.67 4.09 -12.60
C ILE A 24 5.69 5.27 -12.62
N THR A 25 4.56 5.12 -11.94
CA THR A 25 3.61 6.20 -11.67
C THR A 25 3.38 6.32 -10.17
N TYR A 26 2.89 7.46 -9.71
CA TYR A 26 2.47 7.65 -8.33
C TYR A 26 1.00 8.03 -8.25
N ALA A 27 0.35 7.59 -7.18
CA ALA A 27 -0.99 8.03 -6.79
C ALA A 27 -1.02 8.18 -5.26
N SER A 28 -2.04 8.85 -4.75
CA SER A 28 -2.24 9.03 -3.31
C SER A 28 -3.57 8.43 -2.88
N ALA A 29 -3.60 7.85 -1.69
CA ALA A 29 -4.83 7.35 -1.09
C ALA A 29 -4.74 7.41 0.44
N ASP A 30 -5.82 7.86 1.06
CA ASP A 30 -6.07 7.63 2.48
C ASP A 30 -6.40 6.15 2.71
N LEU A 31 -5.69 5.52 3.65
CA LEU A 31 -5.87 4.11 4.01
C LEU A 31 -7.21 3.83 4.73
N ASN A 32 -7.94 4.87 5.12
CA ASN A 32 -9.30 4.78 5.64
C ASN A 32 -10.37 4.95 4.54
N SER A 33 -10.00 5.44 3.36
CA SER A 33 -10.95 5.75 2.31
C SER A 33 -11.10 4.57 1.35
N VAL A 34 -12.15 3.77 1.55
CA VAL A 34 -12.47 2.62 0.68
C VAL A 34 -12.55 3.03 -0.80
N ASN A 35 -13.13 4.19 -1.11
CA ASN A 35 -13.25 4.65 -2.49
C ASN A 35 -11.89 4.99 -3.12
N GLN A 36 -11.02 5.71 -2.39
CA GLN A 36 -9.68 6.01 -2.88
C GLN A 36 -8.85 4.73 -3.05
N LEU A 37 -8.93 3.82 -2.08
CA LEU A 37 -8.25 2.52 -2.15
C LEU A 37 -8.69 1.70 -3.35
N LYS A 38 -9.99 1.68 -3.67
CA LYS A 38 -10.50 1.03 -4.89
C LYS A 38 -9.92 1.62 -6.15
N GLU A 39 -9.92 2.95 -6.28
CA GLU A 39 -9.40 3.61 -7.46
C GLU A 39 -7.90 3.34 -7.64
N VAL A 40 -7.09 3.38 -6.57
CA VAL A 40 -5.66 3.09 -6.69
C VAL A 40 -5.34 1.61 -6.90
N CYS A 41 -6.24 0.69 -6.55
CA CYS A 41 -6.11 -0.74 -6.85
C CYS A 41 -6.56 -1.12 -8.26
N LYS A 42 -7.33 -0.26 -8.93
CA LYS A 42 -7.90 -0.54 -10.25
C LYS A 42 -6.82 -0.87 -11.28
N GLY A 43 -7.03 -2.00 -11.96
CA GLY A 43 -6.15 -2.50 -13.03
C GLY A 43 -4.83 -3.11 -12.56
N ALA A 44 -4.62 -3.28 -11.26
CA ALA A 44 -3.43 -3.95 -10.74
C ALA A 44 -3.59 -5.49 -10.78
N ASP A 45 -2.59 -6.20 -11.31
CA ASP A 45 -2.56 -7.66 -11.26
C ASP A 45 -2.06 -8.20 -9.90
N ALA A 46 -1.16 -7.44 -9.26
CA ALA A 46 -0.54 -7.78 -8.00
C ALA A 46 -0.32 -6.54 -7.12
N LEU A 47 -0.30 -6.75 -5.80
CA LEU A 47 -0.07 -5.73 -4.78
C LEU A 47 1.13 -6.15 -3.90
N PHE A 48 2.05 -5.22 -3.67
CA PHE A 48 3.01 -5.31 -2.59
C PHE A 48 2.54 -4.43 -1.43
N LEU A 49 2.29 -5.02 -0.27
CA LEU A 49 1.72 -4.35 0.90
C LEU A 49 2.78 -4.20 2.00
N LEU A 50 3.09 -2.95 2.30
CA LEU A 50 3.92 -2.52 3.41
C LEU A 50 3.35 -1.22 3.98
N THR A 51 2.94 -1.26 5.24
CA THR A 51 2.48 -0.10 6.01
C THR A 51 3.54 0.29 7.04
N ALA A 52 3.56 1.56 7.42
CA ALA A 52 4.34 1.98 8.59
C ALA A 52 3.70 1.42 9.87
N THR A 53 4.49 1.30 10.94
CA THR A 53 3.96 0.98 12.27
C THR A 53 2.97 2.06 12.69
N ASP A 54 1.74 1.66 12.98
CA ASP A 54 0.61 2.54 13.28
C ASP A 54 -0.38 1.79 14.19
N PRO A 55 -1.02 2.44 15.18
CA PRO A 55 -2.04 1.78 16.00
C PRO A 55 -3.17 1.15 15.19
N ASN A 56 -3.48 1.72 14.03
CA ASN A 56 -4.54 1.23 13.13
C ASN A 56 -3.98 0.35 11.99
N GLN A 57 -2.74 -0.12 12.10
CA GLN A 57 -2.06 -0.87 11.04
C GLN A 57 -2.88 -2.06 10.53
N VAL A 58 -3.49 -2.82 11.43
CA VAL A 58 -4.31 -4.00 11.07
C VAL A 58 -5.50 -3.58 10.21
N GLU A 59 -6.20 -2.52 10.60
CA GLU A 59 -7.35 -1.99 9.86
C GLU A 59 -6.93 -1.45 8.49
N TYR A 60 -5.83 -0.70 8.42
CA TYR A 60 -5.28 -0.19 7.16
C TYR A 60 -4.89 -1.31 6.21
N GLU A 61 -4.23 -2.37 6.71
CA GLU A 61 -3.88 -3.53 5.90
C GLU A 61 -5.13 -4.24 5.37
N ILE A 62 -6.17 -4.43 6.20
CA ILE A 62 -7.44 -5.04 5.80
C ILE A 62 -8.13 -4.22 4.71
N ASN A 63 -8.24 -2.90 4.90
CA ASN A 63 -8.88 -2.00 3.92
C ASN A 63 -8.21 -2.09 2.54
N VAL A 64 -6.88 -2.14 2.51
CA VAL A 64 -6.11 -2.27 1.26
C VAL A 64 -6.32 -3.66 0.64
N ILE A 65 -6.29 -4.72 1.44
CA ILE A 65 -6.51 -6.10 0.97
C ILE A 65 -7.90 -6.23 0.37
N ASP A 66 -8.93 -5.69 1.01
CA ASP A 66 -10.31 -5.77 0.53
C ASP A 66 -10.49 -4.97 -0.76
N ALA A 67 -9.94 -3.76 -0.85
CA ALA A 67 -9.97 -2.97 -2.08
C ALA A 67 -9.24 -3.66 -3.24
N ALA A 68 -8.10 -4.30 -2.97
CA ALA A 68 -7.35 -5.07 -3.95
C ALA A 68 -8.16 -6.27 -4.46
N ARG A 69 -8.76 -7.05 -3.54
CA ARG A 69 -9.61 -8.20 -3.89
C ARG A 69 -10.81 -7.78 -4.72
N GLN A 70 -11.48 -6.68 -4.35
CA GLN A 70 -12.65 -6.16 -5.07
C GLN A 70 -12.29 -5.65 -6.48
N ASN A 71 -11.03 -5.28 -6.73
CA ASN A 71 -10.52 -4.88 -8.05
C ASN A 71 -9.89 -6.03 -8.86
N GLY A 72 -9.98 -7.27 -8.37
CA GLY A 72 -9.46 -8.44 -9.08
C GLY A 72 -7.94 -8.60 -9.00
N VAL A 73 -7.27 -7.98 -8.02
CA VAL A 73 -5.85 -8.23 -7.75
C VAL A 73 -5.68 -9.71 -7.39
N ARG A 74 -4.83 -10.42 -8.14
CA ARG A 74 -4.69 -11.89 -8.05
C ARG A 74 -3.60 -12.33 -7.10
N ARG A 75 -2.66 -11.45 -6.75
CA ARG A 75 -1.54 -11.74 -5.86
C ARG A 75 -1.28 -10.59 -4.91
N ILE A 76 -1.22 -10.89 -3.61
CA ILE A 76 -0.80 -9.93 -2.59
C ILE A 76 0.46 -10.47 -1.92
N VAL A 77 1.52 -9.68 -1.91
CA VAL A 77 2.76 -9.95 -1.17
C VAL A 77 2.82 -8.96 -0.01
N LYS A 78 2.74 -9.46 1.22
CA LYS A 78 2.81 -8.63 2.42
C LYS A 78 4.15 -8.79 3.11
N LEU A 79 4.82 -7.68 3.41
CA LEU A 79 5.95 -7.70 4.34
C LEU A 79 5.40 -7.72 5.77
N SER A 80 5.74 -8.76 6.53
CA SER A 80 5.31 -8.93 7.92
C SER A 80 6.51 -9.13 8.83
N ALA A 81 6.28 -9.11 10.13
CA ALA A 81 7.30 -9.32 11.16
C ALA A 81 6.77 -10.30 12.20
N PRO A 82 7.63 -11.13 12.80
CA PRO A 82 7.22 -12.02 13.88
C PRO A 82 6.83 -11.22 15.12
N ILE A 83 5.85 -11.73 15.87
CA ILE A 83 5.59 -11.23 17.22
C ILE A 83 6.72 -11.74 18.12
N VAL A 84 7.51 -10.82 18.66
CA VAL A 84 8.54 -11.15 19.65
C VAL A 84 7.97 -10.90 21.03
N MET A 85 7.75 -11.97 21.80
CA MET A 85 7.39 -11.85 23.21
C MET A 85 8.62 -11.39 24.00
N ALA A 86 8.45 -10.40 24.87
CA ALA A 86 9.49 -10.07 25.83
C ALA A 86 9.78 -11.29 26.73
N PRO A 87 11.04 -11.54 27.11
CA PRO A 87 11.37 -12.59 28.05
C PRO A 87 10.53 -12.42 29.33
N LYS A 88 9.92 -13.50 29.82
CA LYS A 88 9.33 -13.49 31.16
C LYS A 88 10.49 -13.37 32.15
N VAL A 89 10.58 -12.22 32.82
CA VAL A 89 11.46 -11.99 33.97
C VAL A 89 10.95 -12.75 35.19
#